data_AF-A0A9Q1G528-F1
#
_entry.id   AF-A0A9Q1G528-F1
#
_cell.length_a   1.000
_cell.length_b   1.000
_cell.length_c   1.000
_cell.angle_alpha   90.00
_cell.angle_beta   90.00
_cell.angle_gamma   90.00
#
_symmetry.space_group_name_H-M   'P 1'
#
loop_
_entity.id
_entity.type
_entity.pdbx_description
1 polymer ?
#
loop_
_entity_poly.entity_id
_entity_poly.type
_entity_poly.pdbx_seq_one_letter_code
_entity_poly.pdbx_strand_id
1 'polypeptide(L)'
;MSVCSDDLTHRYKGFTVMTEDERYEALRHCRYVDEVVRDAPWTLSPEFLEKHKIDFVAHDDIPYSSAGSEDVYKHIKEAGMFVPTLRTEGISTSDIITRIVRDYDVYARRNLQRGYTAKELNVSYINEKKYRLQNQVDRMKERVKTVEEKSKHFVYKVEEKSHDLILKWEEKSREFIGNFLELFGPDGTWKQMFQERSGRMLQAMSPQQSPHGSPSSSPPREHSLSRSPSPPRPWLFCGPSPPSPASPMSPPKGASASISSMSEGDEDEK
;
A
#
# COMPACT_ATOMS: atom_id res chain seq x y z
N MET A 1 -1.58 -0.35 -44.04
CA MET A 1 -1.55 -0.48 -42.56
C MET A 1 -2.95 -0.23 -42.01
N SER A 2 -3.40 -0.95 -40.99
CA SER A 2 -4.78 -0.89 -40.49
C SER A 2 -4.85 -0.38 -39.04
N VAL A 3 -5.95 0.27 -38.66
CA VAL A 3 -6.12 0.91 -37.35
C VAL A 3 -7.53 0.66 -36.79
N CYS A 4 -7.62 0.05 -35.62
CA CYS A 4 -8.90 -0.16 -34.92
C CYS A 4 -9.50 1.16 -34.44
N SER A 5 -10.84 1.23 -34.42
CA SER A 5 -11.59 2.31 -33.78
C SER A 5 -11.33 2.42 -32.27
N ASP A 6 -11.58 3.60 -31.70
CA ASP A 6 -11.49 3.83 -30.25
C ASP A 6 -12.47 2.92 -29.51
N ASP A 7 -13.70 2.78 -30.01
CA ASP A 7 -14.73 1.88 -29.47
C ASP A 7 -14.26 0.42 -29.34
N LEU A 8 -13.57 -0.12 -30.35
CA LEU A 8 -12.98 -1.47 -30.27
C LEU A 8 -11.79 -1.50 -29.32
N THR A 9 -10.93 -0.48 -29.37
CA THR A 9 -9.71 -0.41 -28.56
C THR A 9 -10.03 -0.32 -27.07
N HIS A 10 -11.03 0.48 -26.67
CA HIS A 10 -11.46 0.63 -25.28
C HIS A 10 -12.13 -0.65 -24.76
N ARG A 11 -12.88 -1.37 -25.61
CA ARG A 11 -13.52 -2.64 -25.25
C ARG A 11 -12.54 -3.79 -25.01
N TYR A 12 -11.47 -3.89 -25.79
CA TYR A 12 -10.60 -5.08 -25.81
C TYR A 12 -9.16 -4.88 -25.34
N LYS A 13 -8.75 -3.64 -25.03
CA LYS A 13 -7.38 -3.31 -24.58
C LYS A 13 -7.32 -2.20 -23.53
N GLY A 14 -8.06 -1.11 -23.71
CA GLY A 14 -8.13 0.01 -22.77
C GLY A 14 -8.09 1.38 -23.44
N PHE A 15 -8.02 2.42 -22.62
CA PHE A 15 -8.13 3.82 -23.08
C PHE A 15 -6.99 4.25 -23.99
N THR A 16 -7.33 5.07 -24.99
CA THR A 16 -6.42 5.77 -25.89
C THR A 16 -6.21 7.21 -25.41
N VAL A 17 -4.99 7.75 -25.61
CA VAL A 17 -4.68 9.18 -25.36
C VAL A 17 -4.96 10.03 -26.59
N MET A 18 -4.73 9.46 -27.77
CA MET A 18 -5.08 10.04 -29.07
C MET A 18 -6.37 9.40 -29.57
N THR A 19 -7.27 10.23 -30.09
CA THR A 19 -8.50 9.81 -30.77
C THR A 19 -8.20 8.98 -32.02
N GLU A 20 -9.19 8.23 -32.51
CA GLU A 20 -9.03 7.42 -33.72
C GLU A 20 -8.65 8.24 -34.96
N ASP A 21 -9.22 9.44 -35.16
CA ASP A 21 -8.84 10.33 -36.26
C ASP A 21 -7.39 10.82 -36.17
N GLU A 22 -6.92 11.21 -34.98
CA GLU A 22 -5.52 11.57 -34.76
C GLU A 22 -4.59 10.38 -35.03
N ARG A 23 -5.02 9.15 -34.71
CA ARG A 23 -4.27 7.92 -35.00
C ARG A 23 -4.27 7.58 -36.50
N TYR A 24 -5.35 7.84 -37.21
CA TYR A 24 -5.43 7.67 -38.67
C TYR A 24 -4.49 8.64 -39.38
N GLU A 25 -4.48 9.92 -38.99
CA GLU A 25 -3.60 10.92 -39.61
C GLU A 25 -2.12 10.70 -39.25
N ALA A 26 -1.82 10.31 -38.00
CA ALA A 26 -0.46 9.95 -37.60
C ALA A 26 0.16 8.84 -38.47
N LEU A 27 -0.64 7.87 -38.94
CA LEU A 27 -0.15 6.84 -39.86
C LEU A 27 0.01 7.32 -41.30
N ARG A 28 -0.81 8.25 -41.79
CA ARG A 28 -0.67 8.84 -43.14
C ARG A 28 0.65 9.57 -43.32
N HIS A 29 1.24 10.06 -42.23
CA HIS A 29 2.57 10.69 -42.22
C HIS A 29 3.72 9.69 -41.97
N CYS A 30 3.46 8.38 -41.87
CA CYS A 30 4.50 7.38 -41.72
C CYS A 30 5.14 7.04 -43.08
N ARG A 31 6.46 7.16 -43.18
CA ARG A 31 7.26 6.95 -44.42
C ARG A 31 7.01 5.60 -45.12
N TYR A 32 6.60 4.58 -44.39
CA TYR A 32 6.47 3.19 -44.86
C TYR A 32 5.01 2.73 -45.03
N VAL A 33 4.07 3.66 -45.11
CA VAL A 33 2.63 3.37 -45.20
C VAL A 33 2.06 3.92 -46.49
N ASP A 34 1.67 3.02 -47.40
CA ASP A 34 1.04 3.37 -48.68
C ASP A 34 -0.48 3.60 -48.55
N GLU A 35 -1.16 2.79 -47.74
CA GLU A 35 -2.62 2.88 -47.49
C GLU A 35 -2.93 2.78 -45.98
N VAL A 36 -3.91 3.55 -45.51
CA VAL A 36 -4.46 3.47 -44.13
C VAL A 36 -5.90 2.97 -44.15
N VAL A 37 -6.12 1.76 -43.63
CA VAL A 37 -7.46 1.18 -43.43
C VAL A 37 -8.00 1.58 -42.06
N ARG A 38 -9.08 2.37 -42.05
CA ARG A 38 -9.81 2.83 -40.85
C ARG A 38 -10.80 1.78 -40.36
N ASP A 39 -11.22 1.90 -39.10
CA ASP A 39 -12.10 0.97 -38.38
C ASP A 39 -11.76 -0.53 -38.62
N ALA A 40 -10.49 -0.86 -38.40
CA ALA A 40 -10.01 -2.22 -38.62
C ALA A 40 -10.59 -3.21 -37.57
N PRO A 41 -11.03 -4.41 -37.99
CA PRO A 41 -11.61 -5.39 -37.08
C PRO A 41 -10.58 -5.92 -36.08
N TRP A 42 -11.03 -6.27 -34.88
CA TRP A 42 -10.17 -6.76 -33.80
C TRP A 42 -9.55 -8.14 -34.09
N THR A 43 -10.28 -8.96 -34.84
CA THR A 43 -9.84 -10.26 -35.35
C THR A 43 -10.07 -10.28 -36.86
N LEU A 44 -9.04 -10.62 -37.64
CA LEU A 44 -9.11 -10.59 -39.10
C LEU A 44 -10.01 -11.72 -39.64
N SER A 45 -11.11 -11.37 -40.30
CA SER A 45 -11.96 -12.33 -40.99
C SER A 45 -11.43 -12.65 -42.40
N PRO A 46 -11.71 -13.83 -42.98
CA PRO A 46 -11.35 -14.14 -44.37
C PRO A 46 -11.91 -13.12 -45.37
N GLU A 47 -13.14 -12.66 -45.16
CA GLU A 47 -13.78 -11.60 -45.95
C GLU A 47 -12.98 -10.29 -45.95
N PHE A 48 -12.39 -9.91 -44.81
CA PHE A 48 -11.55 -8.71 -44.71
C PHE A 48 -10.23 -8.89 -45.48
N LEU A 49 -9.61 -10.07 -45.40
CA LEU A 49 -8.40 -10.40 -46.15
C LEU A 49 -8.64 -10.36 -47.66
N GLU A 50 -9.75 -10.96 -48.14
CA GLU A 50 -10.12 -10.97 -49.55
C GLU A 50 -10.48 -9.56 -50.06
N LYS A 51 -11.31 -8.82 -49.32
CA LYS A 51 -11.73 -7.44 -49.66
C LYS A 51 -10.53 -6.50 -49.86
N HIS A 52 -9.53 -6.60 -49.00
CA HIS A 52 -8.32 -5.76 -49.04
C HIS A 52 -7.15 -6.44 -49.78
N LYS A 53 -7.34 -7.63 -50.36
CA LYS A 53 -6.32 -8.41 -51.09
C LYS A 53 -5.01 -8.56 -50.31
N ILE A 54 -5.13 -9.00 -49.05
CA ILE A 54 -4.00 -9.10 -48.12
C ILE A 54 -3.30 -10.44 -48.30
N ASP A 55 -2.09 -10.42 -48.87
CA ASP A 55 -1.24 -11.62 -49.01
C ASP A 55 -0.61 -12.06 -47.68
N PHE A 56 -0.17 -11.09 -46.85
CA PHE A 56 0.55 -11.32 -45.61
C PHE A 56 0.14 -10.34 -44.50
N VAL A 57 0.21 -10.79 -43.25
CA VAL A 57 -0.08 -9.99 -42.05
C VAL A 57 1.17 -9.88 -41.20
N ALA A 58 1.64 -8.65 -40.98
CA ALA A 58 2.84 -8.37 -40.19
C ALA A 58 2.49 -7.85 -38.78
N HIS A 59 2.95 -8.55 -37.74
CA HIS A 59 2.85 -8.14 -36.33
C HIS A 59 4.02 -8.74 -35.52
N ASP A 60 4.22 -8.37 -34.26
CA ASP A 60 5.14 -9.13 -33.39
C ASP A 60 4.57 -10.53 -33.07
N ASP A 61 5.46 -11.50 -32.86
CA ASP A 61 5.08 -12.92 -32.75
C ASP A 61 4.46 -13.31 -31.40
N ILE A 62 4.44 -12.41 -30.42
CA ILE A 62 3.93 -12.68 -29.07
C ILE A 62 2.42 -12.97 -29.18
N PRO A 63 1.91 -14.09 -28.63
CA PRO A 63 0.49 -14.43 -28.67
C PRO A 63 -0.40 -13.29 -28.16
N TYR A 64 -1.27 -12.76 -29.03
CA TYR A 64 -2.10 -11.61 -28.70
C TYR A 64 -3.43 -12.08 -28.10
N SER A 65 -3.40 -12.38 -26.80
CA SER A 65 -4.56 -12.83 -26.03
C SER A 65 -5.55 -11.69 -25.80
N SER A 66 -6.73 -11.78 -26.42
CA SER A 66 -7.81 -10.79 -26.31
C SER A 66 -9.13 -11.36 -26.82
N ALA A 67 -10.25 -10.71 -26.48
CA ALA A 67 -11.61 -11.07 -26.90
C ALA A 67 -12.03 -12.55 -26.62
N GLY A 68 -11.38 -13.22 -25.66
CA GLY A 68 -11.61 -14.64 -25.36
C GLY A 68 -10.79 -15.61 -26.22
N SER A 69 -9.95 -15.12 -27.13
CA SER A 69 -8.93 -15.92 -27.83
C SER A 69 -7.60 -15.90 -27.07
N GLU A 70 -6.86 -17.00 -27.14
CA GLU A 70 -5.47 -17.13 -26.69
C GLU A 70 -4.50 -16.34 -27.60
N ASP A 71 -4.76 -16.35 -28.91
CA ASP A 71 -4.06 -15.51 -29.90
C ASP A 71 -5.05 -15.15 -31.03
N VAL A 72 -5.32 -13.86 -31.25
CA VAL A 72 -6.20 -13.41 -32.36
C VAL A 72 -5.58 -13.63 -33.74
N TYR A 73 -4.28 -13.92 -33.83
CA TYR A 73 -3.58 -14.22 -35.09
C TYR A 73 -3.39 -15.71 -35.35
N LYS A 74 -3.91 -16.60 -34.49
CA LYS A 74 -3.67 -18.05 -34.57
C LYS A 74 -3.99 -18.64 -35.94
N HIS A 75 -5.16 -18.35 -36.51
CA HIS A 75 -5.58 -18.84 -37.83
C HIS A 75 -4.73 -18.26 -38.97
N ILE A 76 -4.20 -17.04 -38.82
CA ILE A 76 -3.30 -16.41 -39.78
C ILE A 76 -1.91 -17.06 -39.76
N LYS A 77 -1.42 -17.42 -38.56
CA LYS A 77 -0.19 -18.21 -38.36
C LYS A 77 -0.33 -19.62 -38.94
N GLU A 78 -1.45 -20.30 -38.65
CA GLU A 78 -1.78 -21.63 -39.20
C GLU A 78 -1.92 -21.64 -40.73
N ALA A 79 -2.42 -20.54 -41.32
CA ALA A 79 -2.49 -20.36 -42.78
C ALA A 79 -1.14 -20.04 -43.45
N GLY A 80 -0.06 -19.83 -42.69
CA GLY A 80 1.26 -19.46 -43.23
C GLY A 80 1.35 -18.02 -43.77
N MET A 81 0.36 -17.18 -43.49
CA MET A 81 0.29 -15.78 -43.94
C MET A 81 0.90 -14.78 -42.95
N PHE A 82 1.36 -15.24 -41.79
CA PHE A 82 1.88 -14.38 -40.73
C PHE A 82 3.38 -14.11 -40.90
N VAL A 83 3.77 -12.83 -40.88
CA VAL A 83 5.16 -12.37 -40.97
C VAL A 83 5.57 -11.75 -39.63
N PRO A 84 6.41 -12.43 -38.82
CA PRO A 84 6.81 -11.93 -37.52
C PRO A 84 7.75 -10.73 -37.64
N THR A 85 7.50 -9.70 -36.83
CA THR A 85 8.31 -8.48 -36.73
C THR A 85 8.91 -8.33 -35.34
N LEU A 86 9.99 -7.55 -35.23
CA LEU A 86 10.68 -7.30 -33.96
C LEU A 86 10.23 -5.97 -33.35
N ARG A 87 9.94 -5.99 -32.05
CA ARG A 87 9.61 -4.79 -31.27
C ARG A 87 10.87 -3.96 -31.01
N THR A 88 10.76 -2.64 -31.13
CA THR A 88 11.85 -1.73 -30.75
C THR A 88 11.94 -1.61 -29.23
N GLU A 89 13.10 -1.90 -28.65
CA GLU A 89 13.32 -1.76 -27.20
C GLU A 89 13.40 -0.30 -26.76
N GLY A 90 13.10 -0.03 -25.48
CA GLY A 90 13.21 1.30 -24.88
C GLY A 90 12.14 2.33 -25.29
N ILE A 91 11.16 1.94 -26.14
CA ILE A 91 10.06 2.81 -26.56
C ILE A 91 8.72 2.06 -26.55
N SER A 92 7.69 2.67 -25.94
CA SER A 92 6.30 2.22 -26.02
C SER A 92 5.35 3.33 -25.58
N THR A 93 4.07 3.27 -25.97
CA THR A 93 3.03 4.21 -25.52
C THR A 93 2.94 4.24 -23.99
N SER A 94 2.96 3.07 -23.34
CA SER A 94 2.92 2.95 -21.88
C SER A 94 4.13 3.62 -21.21
N ASP A 95 5.32 3.51 -21.79
CA ASP A 95 6.52 4.16 -21.25
C ASP A 95 6.47 5.68 -21.43
N ILE A 96 6.02 6.19 -22.58
CA ILE A 96 5.79 7.62 -22.81
C ILE A 96 4.81 8.19 -21.78
N ILE A 97 3.65 7.53 -21.59
CA ILE A 97 2.66 7.91 -20.56
C ILE A 97 3.31 7.90 -19.17
N THR A 98 4.09 6.86 -18.85
CA THR A 98 4.73 6.73 -17.54
C THR A 98 5.77 7.81 -17.28
N ARG A 99 6.54 8.25 -18.29
CA ARG A 99 7.46 9.40 -18.20
C ARG A 99 6.68 10.67 -17.84
N ILE A 100 5.62 10.99 -18.59
CA ILE A 100 4.76 12.17 -18.36
C ILE A 100 4.16 12.15 -16.95
N VAL A 101 3.60 11.01 -16.52
CA VAL A 101 2.97 10.88 -15.19
C VAL A 101 3.98 11.04 -14.06
N ARG A 102 5.19 10.47 -14.17
CA ARG A 102 6.27 10.64 -13.16
C ARG A 102 6.66 12.11 -13.02
N ASP A 103 6.87 12.80 -14.12
CA ASP A 103 7.28 14.21 -14.12
C ASP A 103 6.17 15.11 -13.55
N TYR A 104 4.91 14.81 -13.88
CA TYR A 104 3.74 15.48 -13.31
C TYR A 104 3.62 15.27 -11.79
N ASP A 105 3.82 14.05 -11.30
CA ASP A 105 3.79 13.73 -9.86
C ASP A 105 4.85 14.50 -9.07
N VAL A 106 6.05 14.67 -9.65
CA VAL A 106 7.15 15.47 -9.08
C VAL A 106 6.81 16.96 -9.10
N TYR A 107 6.27 17.46 -10.23
CA TYR A 107 5.82 18.85 -10.36
C TYR A 107 4.71 19.20 -9.35
N ALA A 108 3.66 18.37 -9.28
CA ALA A 108 2.54 18.56 -8.38
C ALA A 108 2.98 18.58 -6.92
N ARG A 109 3.78 17.60 -6.48
CA ARG A 109 4.29 17.54 -5.10
C ARG A 109 5.12 18.76 -4.72
N ARG A 110 5.99 19.23 -5.63
CA ARG A 110 6.84 20.41 -5.42
C ARG A 110 6.01 21.68 -5.26
N ASN A 111 4.95 21.86 -6.04
CA ASN A 111 4.12 23.06 -5.95
C ASN A 111 3.14 23.02 -4.76
N LEU A 112 2.60 21.85 -4.39
CA LEU A 112 1.85 21.68 -3.15
C LEU A 112 2.69 22.05 -1.91
N GLN A 113 3.99 21.70 -1.89
CA GLN A 113 4.92 22.11 -0.82
C GLN A 113 5.18 23.62 -0.79
N ARG A 114 5.01 24.32 -1.92
CA ARG A 114 5.13 25.79 -2.03
C ARG A 114 3.84 26.55 -1.68
N GLY A 115 2.75 25.83 -1.39
CA GLY A 115 1.48 26.42 -0.97
C GLY A 115 0.43 26.60 -2.07
N TYR A 116 0.70 26.16 -3.31
CA TYR A 116 -0.33 26.11 -4.36
C TYR A 116 -1.44 25.12 -3.99
N THR A 117 -2.68 25.41 -4.38
CA THR A 117 -3.83 24.55 -4.07
C THR A 117 -3.94 23.38 -5.05
N ALA A 118 -4.51 22.26 -4.58
CA ALA A 118 -4.72 21.09 -5.43
C ALA A 118 -5.65 21.35 -6.62
N LYS A 119 -6.57 22.33 -6.51
CA LYS A 119 -7.46 22.75 -7.60
C LYS A 119 -6.71 23.43 -8.74
N GLU A 120 -5.78 24.33 -8.43
CA GLU A 120 -4.95 25.03 -9.42
C GLU A 120 -4.00 24.07 -10.15
N LEU A 121 -3.57 23.01 -9.47
CA LEU A 121 -2.71 21.96 -10.02
C LEU A 121 -3.51 20.81 -10.67
N ASN A 122 -4.83 20.93 -10.85
CA ASN A 122 -5.72 19.87 -11.35
C ASN A 122 -5.49 18.48 -10.70
N VAL A 123 -5.10 18.47 -9.42
CA VAL A 123 -4.86 17.25 -8.64
C VAL A 123 -6.13 16.90 -7.90
N SER A 124 -6.69 15.71 -8.16
CA SER A 124 -7.85 15.21 -7.44
C SER A 124 -7.63 15.23 -5.92
N TYR A 125 -8.66 15.66 -5.17
CA TYR A 125 -8.63 15.81 -3.71
C TYR A 125 -8.20 14.55 -2.93
N ILE A 126 -8.38 13.37 -3.53
CA ILE A 126 -7.91 12.08 -2.99
C ILE A 126 -6.37 12.04 -2.93
N ASN A 127 -5.68 12.55 -3.96
CA ASN A 127 -4.22 12.64 -3.98
C ASN A 127 -3.72 13.69 -2.98
N GLU A 128 -4.43 14.80 -2.75
CA GLU A 128 -4.06 15.78 -1.73
C GLU A 128 -3.97 15.14 -0.34
N LYS A 129 -4.99 14.35 0.05
CA LYS A 129 -4.98 13.62 1.33
C LYS A 129 -3.87 12.56 1.38
N LYS A 130 -3.61 11.85 0.27
CA LYS A 130 -2.49 10.91 0.15
C LYS A 130 -1.14 11.59 0.39
N TYR A 131 -0.89 12.76 -0.20
CA TYR A 131 0.35 13.52 0.01
C TYR A 131 0.46 14.08 1.44
N ARG A 132 -0.64 14.56 2.04
CA ARG A 132 -0.65 14.98 3.46
C ARG A 132 -0.27 13.83 4.40
N LEU A 133 -0.80 12.63 4.16
CA LEU A 133 -0.47 11.41 4.92
C LEU A 133 0.98 10.98 4.68
N GLN A 134 1.45 10.96 3.43
CA GLN A 134 2.84 10.64 3.10
C GLN A 134 3.82 11.57 3.83
N ASN A 135 3.57 12.89 3.80
CA ASN A 135 4.38 13.87 4.53
C ASN A 135 4.31 13.66 6.07
N GLN A 136 3.22 13.12 6.63
CA GLN A 136 3.18 12.73 8.04
C GLN A 136 4.05 11.49 8.30
N VAL A 137 3.96 10.47 7.45
CA VAL A 137 4.79 9.23 7.54
C VAL A 137 6.28 9.55 7.41
N ASP A 138 6.68 10.38 6.45
CA ASP A 138 8.09 10.71 6.22
C ASP A 138 8.68 11.48 7.41
N ARG A 139 7.94 12.46 7.97
CA ARG A 139 8.33 13.14 9.23
C ARG A 139 8.39 12.19 10.42
N MET A 140 7.55 11.16 10.46
CA MET A 140 7.59 10.15 11.52
C MET A 140 8.81 9.24 11.39
N LYS A 141 9.14 8.82 10.15
CA LYS A 141 10.34 8.05 9.82
C LYS A 141 11.63 8.79 10.17
N GLU A 142 11.69 10.09 9.90
CA GLU A 142 12.82 10.95 10.26
C GLU A 142 12.99 11.05 11.78
N ARG A 143 11.90 11.28 12.53
CA ARG A 143 11.92 11.26 14.00
C ARG A 143 12.37 9.90 14.57
N VAL A 144 11.92 8.79 14.00
CA VAL A 144 12.33 7.44 14.41
C VAL A 144 13.84 7.25 14.22
N LYS A 145 14.40 7.66 13.06
CA LYS A 145 15.86 7.65 12.85
C LYS A 145 16.60 8.48 13.90
N THR A 146 16.15 9.70 14.19
CA THR A 146 16.80 10.55 15.21
C THR A 146 16.75 9.93 16.61
N VAL A 147 15.68 9.18 16.94
CA VAL A 147 15.59 8.44 18.21
C VAL A 147 16.51 7.23 18.22
N GLU A 148 16.64 6.50 17.10
CA GLU A 148 17.55 5.37 16.94
C GLU A 148 19.03 5.78 17.00
N GLU A 149 19.38 6.92 16.41
CA GLU A 149 20.73 7.50 16.49
C GLU A 149 21.05 7.96 17.93
N LYS A 150 20.08 8.59 18.61
CA LYS A 150 20.22 8.97 20.02
C LYS A 150 20.31 7.76 20.96
N SER A 151 19.59 6.67 20.68
CA SER A 151 19.69 5.45 21.50
C SER A 151 21.02 4.74 21.28
N LYS A 152 21.52 4.64 20.04
CA LYS A 152 22.87 4.14 19.74
C LYS A 152 23.96 4.96 20.45
N HIS A 153 23.88 6.28 20.38
CA HIS A 153 24.79 7.17 21.10
C HIS A 153 24.70 7.00 22.64
N PHE A 154 23.49 6.78 23.18
CA PHE A 154 23.32 6.50 24.61
C PHE A 154 23.93 5.16 25.01
N VAL A 155 23.74 4.09 24.24
CA VAL A 155 24.34 2.77 24.48
C VAL A 155 25.87 2.88 24.48
N TYR A 156 26.46 3.51 23.44
CA TYR A 156 27.90 3.72 23.36
C TYR A 156 28.45 4.48 24.59
N LYS A 157 27.74 5.53 25.05
CA LYS A 157 28.10 6.31 26.24
C LYS A 157 27.92 5.53 27.56
N VAL A 158 27.07 4.51 27.59
CA VAL A 158 26.93 3.58 28.73
C VAL A 158 28.05 2.54 28.71
N GLU A 159 28.40 1.99 27.54
CA GLU A 159 29.54 1.08 27.37
C GLU A 159 30.86 1.76 27.78
N GLU A 160 31.15 2.95 27.26
CA GLU A 160 32.33 3.76 27.61
C GLU A 160 32.44 3.98 29.13
N LYS A 161 31.33 4.37 29.78
CA LYS A 161 31.27 4.56 31.23
C LYS A 161 31.36 3.25 32.00
N SER A 162 30.89 2.13 31.45
CA SER A 162 31.03 0.82 32.08
C SER A 162 32.48 0.35 32.08
N HIS A 163 33.25 0.61 31.01
CA HIS A 163 34.69 0.36 30.98
C HIS A 163 35.44 1.20 32.01
N ASP A 164 35.16 2.51 32.09
CA ASP A 164 35.74 3.40 33.11
C ASP A 164 35.38 2.97 34.55
N LEU A 165 34.15 2.46 34.76
CA LEU A 165 33.73 1.94 36.06
C LEU A 165 34.36 0.59 36.40
N ILE A 166 34.55 -0.31 35.42
CA ILE A 166 35.24 -1.60 35.60
C ILE A 166 36.71 -1.36 35.95
N LEU A 167 37.40 -0.48 35.23
CA LEU A 167 38.80 -0.11 35.54
C LEU A 167 38.92 0.48 36.95
N LYS A 168 38.03 1.40 37.33
CA LYS A 168 37.96 1.95 38.70
C LYS A 168 37.63 0.89 39.75
N TRP A 169 36.79 -0.09 39.42
CA TRP A 169 36.47 -1.19 40.33
C TRP A 169 37.62 -2.19 40.46
N GLU A 170 38.39 -2.42 39.40
CA GLU A 170 39.62 -3.23 39.41
C GLU A 170 40.73 -2.57 40.23
N GLU A 171 40.92 -1.25 40.06
CA GLU A 171 41.85 -0.44 40.84
C GLU A 171 41.46 -0.40 42.33
N LYS A 172 40.20 -0.12 42.63
CA LYS A 172 39.71 -0.03 44.01
C LYS A 172 39.50 -1.38 44.69
N SER A 173 39.28 -2.45 43.93
CA SER A 173 39.26 -3.82 44.48
C SER A 173 40.65 -4.32 44.80
N ARG A 174 41.73 -3.88 44.14
CA ARG A 174 43.10 -4.15 44.59
C ARG A 174 43.36 -3.58 45.99
N GLU A 175 42.95 -2.34 46.25
CA GLU A 175 43.01 -1.73 47.59
C GLU A 175 42.10 -2.45 48.59
N PHE A 176 40.87 -2.78 48.19
CA PHE A 176 39.91 -3.46 49.07
C PHE A 176 40.33 -4.89 49.41
N ILE A 177 40.90 -5.63 48.45
CA ILE A 177 41.44 -6.98 48.63
C ILE A 177 42.74 -6.92 49.45
N GLY A 178 43.58 -5.91 49.26
CA GLY A 178 44.75 -5.64 50.11
C GLY A 178 44.35 -5.44 51.57
N ASN A 179 43.49 -4.47 51.86
CA ASN A 179 43.01 -4.20 53.22
C ASN A 179 42.19 -5.37 53.79
N PHE A 180 41.46 -6.12 52.96
CA PHE A 180 40.74 -7.30 53.39
C PHE A 180 41.72 -8.41 53.81
N LEU A 181 42.71 -8.77 52.98
CA LEU A 181 43.74 -9.76 53.36
C LEU A 181 44.63 -9.30 54.51
N GLU A 182 44.87 -8.00 54.68
CA GLU A 182 45.56 -7.45 55.85
C GLU A 182 44.75 -7.71 57.14
N LEU A 183 43.41 -7.66 57.05
CA LEU A 183 42.49 -8.10 58.10
C LEU A 183 42.49 -9.63 58.36
N PHE A 184 43.15 -10.42 57.50
CA PHE A 184 43.45 -11.86 57.68
C PHE A 184 44.96 -12.14 57.76
N GLY A 185 45.76 -11.13 58.11
CA GLY A 185 47.18 -11.30 58.44
C GLY A 185 47.41 -12.33 59.56
N PRO A 186 48.67 -12.75 59.78
CA PRO A 186 49.01 -14.06 60.37
C PRO A 186 48.73 -14.28 61.87
N ASP A 187 47.79 -13.57 62.48
CA ASP A 187 47.21 -13.89 63.79
C ASP A 187 45.68 -14.00 63.69
N GLY A 188 45.17 -15.24 63.75
CA GLY A 188 43.84 -15.64 63.28
C GLY A 188 42.64 -15.17 64.09
N THR A 189 42.27 -13.89 63.96
CA THR A 189 41.14 -13.26 64.68
C THR A 189 39.74 -13.52 64.09
N TRP A 190 39.63 -13.96 62.84
CA TRP A 190 38.32 -14.18 62.18
C TRP A 190 37.53 -15.41 62.65
N LYS A 191 38.19 -16.43 63.24
CA LYS A 191 37.46 -17.55 63.86
C LYS A 191 36.60 -17.08 65.05
N GLN A 192 36.99 -16.01 65.72
CA GLN A 192 36.30 -15.50 66.91
C GLN A 192 35.06 -14.67 66.53
N MET A 193 35.17 -13.74 65.57
CA MET A 193 34.04 -12.90 65.14
C MET A 193 32.93 -13.67 64.40
N PHE A 194 33.27 -14.69 63.59
CA PHE A 194 32.23 -15.46 62.89
C PHE A 194 31.37 -16.28 63.87
N GLN A 195 31.97 -16.72 64.98
CA GLN A 195 31.30 -17.44 66.05
C GLN A 195 30.37 -16.51 66.87
N GLU A 196 30.76 -15.26 67.12
CA GLU A 196 29.87 -14.25 67.75
C GLU A 196 28.73 -13.78 66.84
N ARG A 197 28.98 -13.58 65.54
CA ARG A 197 27.96 -13.05 64.61
C ARG A 197 26.92 -14.10 64.20
N SER A 198 27.29 -15.38 64.15
CA SER A 198 26.33 -16.48 63.95
C SER A 198 25.23 -16.47 65.03
N GLY A 199 25.59 -16.15 66.28
CA GLY A 199 24.66 -16.01 67.40
C GLY A 199 23.69 -14.81 67.33
N ARG A 200 23.84 -13.88 66.38
CA ARG A 200 22.93 -12.74 66.20
C ARG A 200 22.16 -12.73 64.88
N MET A 201 22.51 -13.56 63.90
CA MET A 201 21.83 -13.59 62.59
C MET A 201 20.74 -14.67 62.49
N LEU A 202 20.66 -15.61 63.43
CA LEU A 202 19.57 -16.60 63.52
C LEU A 202 18.24 -16.04 64.09
N GLN A 203 18.11 -14.72 64.27
CA GLN A 203 16.88 -14.08 64.76
C GLN A 203 16.43 -12.88 63.91
N ALA A 204 16.57 -12.97 62.59
CA ALA A 204 16.09 -11.91 61.68
C ALA A 204 15.43 -12.39 60.36
N MET A 205 15.62 -13.64 59.93
CA MET A 205 15.17 -14.11 58.60
C MET A 205 14.60 -15.54 58.67
N SER A 206 13.33 -15.68 59.07
CA SER A 206 12.53 -16.90 58.83
C SER A 206 11.03 -16.64 59.00
N PRO A 207 10.25 -16.68 57.91
CA PRO A 207 8.82 -16.98 57.94
C PRO A 207 8.57 -18.45 57.57
N GLN A 208 8.13 -19.25 58.55
CA GLN A 208 7.53 -20.57 58.36
C GLN A 208 6.03 -20.42 58.67
N GLN A 209 5.18 -20.53 57.65
CA GLN A 209 4.42 -21.72 57.25
C GLN A 209 3.05 -21.84 57.95
N SER A 210 2.02 -21.93 57.11
CA SER A 210 0.69 -22.42 57.47
C SER A 210 0.71 -23.94 57.69
N PRO A 211 -0.14 -24.48 58.57
CA PRO A 211 -0.62 -25.85 58.44
C PRO A 211 -2.07 -25.88 57.93
N HIS A 212 -2.32 -26.72 56.93
CA HIS A 212 -3.68 -27.13 56.55
C HIS A 212 -4.19 -28.20 57.54
N GLY A 213 -5.47 -28.15 57.90
CA GLY A 213 -6.10 -29.18 58.73
C GLY A 213 -7.62 -29.09 58.75
N SER A 214 -8.29 -29.88 57.91
CA SER A 214 -9.74 -30.14 57.97
C SER A 214 -9.95 -31.50 58.67
N PRO A 215 -11.07 -31.72 59.41
CA PRO A 215 -12.28 -32.19 58.72
C PRO A 215 -13.66 -31.85 59.35
N SER A 216 -14.67 -31.80 58.46
CA SER A 216 -16.06 -32.31 58.62
C SER A 216 -17.13 -31.64 59.53
N SER A 217 -18.34 -31.60 58.94
CA SER A 217 -19.71 -31.73 59.52
C SER A 217 -20.48 -30.57 60.19
N SER A 218 -21.20 -29.82 59.34
CA SER A 218 -22.68 -29.56 59.39
C SER A 218 -23.30 -28.73 60.57
N PRO A 219 -24.64 -28.47 60.66
CA PRO A 219 -25.24 -27.10 60.83
C PRO A 219 -25.98 -26.95 62.20
N PRO A 220 -26.86 -25.94 62.53
CA PRO A 220 -27.58 -24.94 61.71
C PRO A 220 -27.84 -23.52 62.32
N ARG A 221 -28.58 -22.65 61.59
CA ARG A 221 -29.58 -21.62 62.06
C ARG A 221 -29.09 -20.45 62.99
N GLU A 222 -29.59 -19.19 62.99
CA GLU A 222 -30.78 -18.50 62.44
C GLU A 222 -30.55 -16.99 62.12
N HIS A 223 -31.43 -16.42 61.27
CA HIS A 223 -31.90 -15.00 61.23
C HIS A 223 -30.87 -13.83 61.24
N SER A 224 -30.49 -13.26 60.07
CA SER A 224 -31.19 -12.13 59.35
C SER A 224 -30.24 -10.91 59.15
N LEU A 225 -30.52 -9.74 58.52
CA LEU A 225 -31.68 -9.10 57.85
C LEU A 225 -31.21 -8.00 56.81
N SER A 226 -32.11 -7.10 56.40
CA SER A 226 -31.96 -5.75 55.76
C SER A 226 -31.11 -5.53 54.48
N ARG A 227 -31.71 -5.88 53.33
CA ARG A 227 -32.10 -5.00 52.19
C ARG A 227 -31.24 -3.76 51.79
N SER A 228 -30.53 -3.89 50.65
CA SER A 228 -30.39 -3.03 49.41
C SER A 228 -30.60 -1.48 49.42
N PRO A 229 -30.13 -0.67 48.42
CA PRO A 229 -29.62 -1.01 47.07
C PRO A 229 -28.37 -0.21 46.55
N SER A 230 -28.08 -0.36 45.25
CA SER A 230 -26.91 0.08 44.43
C SER A 230 -26.62 1.59 44.25
N PRO A 231 -25.40 1.95 43.76
CA PRO A 231 -25.09 3.26 43.14
C PRO A 231 -25.19 3.24 41.58
N PRO A 232 -25.21 4.40 40.89
CA PRO A 232 -25.78 4.52 39.54
C PRO A 232 -24.79 4.78 38.36
N ARG A 233 -25.26 4.52 37.14
CA ARG A 233 -24.84 5.24 35.90
C ARG A 233 -25.70 6.50 35.74
N PRO A 234 -25.20 7.57 35.09
CA PRO A 234 -25.74 7.95 33.77
C PRO A 234 -24.69 8.72 32.88
N TRP A 235 -24.88 9.10 31.61
CA TRP A 235 -26.02 9.18 30.68
C TRP A 235 -25.63 8.73 29.25
N LEU A 236 -26.64 8.36 28.44
CA LEU A 236 -26.55 8.27 26.97
C LEU A 236 -27.18 9.52 26.35
N PHE A 237 -26.75 9.89 25.13
CA PHE A 237 -27.51 10.77 24.25
C PHE A 237 -27.72 10.09 22.89
N CYS A 238 -28.95 10.08 22.40
CA CYS A 238 -29.32 9.54 21.09
C CYS A 238 -29.57 10.67 20.08
N GLY A 239 -29.26 10.40 18.81
CA GLY A 239 -29.57 11.22 17.64
C GLY A 239 -29.74 10.31 16.42
N PRO A 240 -30.54 10.70 15.40
CA PRO A 240 -31.40 9.73 14.69
C PRO A 240 -30.77 9.01 13.49
N SER A 241 -31.33 7.83 13.21
CA SER A 241 -31.01 6.98 12.06
C SER A 241 -31.50 7.55 10.72
N PRO A 242 -30.75 7.38 9.61
CA PRO A 242 -31.28 7.59 8.26
C PRO A 242 -32.02 6.33 7.73
N PRO A 243 -32.98 6.47 6.79
CA PRO A 243 -33.69 5.34 6.21
C PRO A 243 -32.99 4.74 4.98
N SER A 244 -33.09 3.42 4.83
CA SER A 244 -33.16 2.72 3.52
C SER A 244 -34.63 2.69 3.05
N PRO A 245 -35.01 2.44 1.77
CA PRO A 245 -34.33 1.56 0.79
C PRO A 245 -34.45 1.97 -0.71
N ALA A 246 -33.94 1.14 -1.64
CA ALA A 246 -34.65 0.63 -2.84
C ALA A 246 -33.68 0.05 -3.92
N SER A 247 -34.14 -1.00 -4.63
CA SER A 247 -33.47 -1.66 -5.76
C SER A 247 -33.93 -1.09 -7.13
N PRO A 248 -33.27 -1.36 -8.27
CA PRO A 248 -33.38 -0.52 -9.47
C PRO A 248 -34.62 -0.81 -10.34
N MET A 249 -35.12 0.23 -11.02
CA MET A 249 -36.17 0.13 -12.04
C MET A 249 -35.61 0.25 -13.46
N SER A 250 -36.23 -0.48 -14.40
CA SER A 250 -35.93 -0.52 -15.83
C SER A 250 -36.39 0.75 -16.57
N PRO A 251 -35.80 1.10 -17.73
CA PRO A 251 -36.28 2.20 -18.56
C PRO A 251 -37.54 1.84 -19.36
N PRO A 252 -38.53 2.74 -19.52
CA PRO A 252 -39.69 2.52 -20.36
C PRO A 252 -39.41 2.79 -21.85
N LYS A 253 -40.20 2.17 -22.72
CA LYS A 253 -40.20 2.40 -24.17
C LYS A 253 -41.06 3.62 -24.54
N GLY A 254 -40.57 4.42 -25.48
CA GLY A 254 -41.36 4.96 -26.60
C GLY A 254 -42.22 6.21 -26.39
N ALA A 255 -41.75 7.33 -26.96
CA ALA A 255 -42.54 8.32 -27.70
C ALA A 255 -41.56 9.12 -28.59
N SER A 256 -41.45 8.86 -29.90
CA SER A 256 -42.33 9.36 -30.96
C SER A 256 -42.46 10.89 -30.99
N ALA A 257 -41.48 11.55 -31.64
CA ALA A 257 -41.63 12.90 -32.18
C ALA A 257 -41.20 12.87 -33.64
N SER A 258 -42.16 12.68 -34.55
CA SER A 258 -41.97 12.91 -35.97
C SER A 258 -41.89 14.42 -36.21
N ILE A 259 -40.85 14.89 -36.89
CA ILE A 259 -40.97 16.08 -37.74
C ILE A 259 -40.77 15.64 -39.18
N SER A 260 -41.70 16.02 -40.03
CA SER A 260 -41.70 15.68 -41.45
C SER A 260 -40.97 16.74 -42.26
N SER A 261 -40.30 16.29 -43.32
CA SER A 261 -40.30 16.91 -44.64
C SER A 261 -40.16 18.44 -44.73
N MET A 262 -38.99 18.90 -45.17
CA MET A 262 -38.95 19.88 -46.27
C MET A 262 -38.01 19.34 -47.36
N SER A 263 -38.58 19.17 -48.55
CA SER A 263 -37.85 18.92 -49.79
C SER A 263 -37.74 20.23 -50.54
N GLU A 264 -36.52 20.62 -50.88
CA GLU A 264 -36.11 21.70 -51.79
C GLU A 264 -34.59 21.47 -51.96
N GLY A 265 -34.00 21.47 -53.14
CA GLY A 265 -34.52 21.52 -54.51
C GLY A 265 -33.30 21.55 -55.45
N ASP A 266 -33.38 20.87 -56.60
CA ASP A 266 -32.31 20.97 -57.61
C ASP A 266 -32.26 22.40 -58.18
N GLU A 267 -31.08 23.03 -58.17
CA GLU A 267 -30.76 24.12 -59.10
C GLU A 267 -29.37 23.90 -59.71
N ASP A 268 -29.36 23.53 -60.99
CA ASP A 268 -28.23 23.67 -61.89
C ASP A 268 -27.87 25.15 -62.06
N GLU A 269 -26.59 25.54 -61.92
CA GLU A 269 -25.94 26.30 -63.00
C GLU A 269 -24.39 26.28 -62.91
N LYS A 270 -23.80 25.83 -64.03
CA LYS A 270 -22.58 26.38 -64.68
C LYS A 270 -21.18 25.94 -64.26
#